data_AF-A0AAX1ZYL0-F1
#
_entry.id   AF-A0AAX1ZYL0-F1
#
_cell.length_a   1.000
_cell.length_b   1.000
_cell.length_c   1.000
_cell.angle_alpha   90.00
_cell.angle_beta   90.00
_cell.angle_gamma   90.00
#
_symmetry.space_group_name_H-M   'P 1'
#
loop_
_entity.id
_entity.type
_entity.pdbx_description
1 polymer ?
#
loop_
_entity_poly.entity_id
_entity_poly.type
_entity_poly.pdbx_seq_one_letter_code
_entity_poly.pdbx_strand_id
1 'polypeptide(L)'
;MRGEKNMATGTEGFAAQVAAQVWGHRFMDGQRGPEYVLEFLNVLVGADYQLNSDKYKREKAEGFRKFIFEGDKEGSKNGIVKLEENKKEKLYEIIGDKDRVAVVREFFRNLEVPLYDGKGNLANRSWYAKSLYPLHESLLFFELRKKGENVSYERNFFARGGELYYLMLSYGTEHARDIRGEIQNRMRELLQKNKPISNIVKKMKEILDGDVETKDSDYGLLKKDPNTKREYPELPVTDHPLFPEFAKEFHQLIHLKLEINEMFHLLVSLVCFQLARYMYDRTKQCIDDRVLMFVDCMDGQVSQILKLSAQSFQQNEIMIQQMFNRMIKEQFIMKIKEIEEQIGGLEQWRQNPKQFFEYVGFGKTKNGKQRIEKLLNMCKSVDDFVDQAADVVQEIVSSQLKKHQLAVVRGVIRDGGMGGFRVGTNYRYFMTDKFVEMLVLTNVEPQCSVEFSEFLSLIYTKYGFVIGEEQAKISGLYEQSRLNISYFQRNENALREKLKKNGLLIEYSDATAMIKNPYQSIKEKVIL
;
A
#
# COMPACT_ATOMS: atom_id res chain seq x y z
N MET A 1 4.96 27.28 23.77
CA MET A 1 5.76 26.41 22.89
C MET A 1 5.94 25.02 23.52
N ARG A 2 4.89 24.19 23.49
CA ARG A 2 4.91 22.76 23.84
C ARG A 2 3.93 22.08 22.90
N GLY A 3 4.37 21.85 21.68
CA GLY A 3 3.54 21.33 20.59
C GLY A 3 4.34 20.56 19.55
N GLU A 4 5.55 20.12 19.91
CA GLU A 4 6.29 19.20 19.06
C GLU A 4 5.67 17.82 19.20
N LYS A 5 5.09 17.36 18.09
CA LYS A 5 5.03 15.97 17.65
C LYS A 5 4.83 14.95 18.78
N ASN A 6 3.60 14.45 18.91
CA ASN A 6 3.34 13.09 19.41
C ASN A 6 3.92 12.03 18.44
N MET A 7 5.13 12.23 17.93
CA MET A 7 5.89 11.18 17.30
C MET A 7 6.32 10.22 18.40
N ALA A 8 6.25 8.92 18.10
CA ALA A 8 6.69 7.90 19.03
C ALA A 8 8.08 8.29 19.59
N THR A 9 8.27 8.10 20.89
CA THR A 9 9.57 8.37 21.53
C THR A 9 10.41 7.10 21.44
N GLY A 10 11.73 7.24 21.32
CA GLY A 10 12.64 6.11 21.15
C GLY A 10 12.91 5.74 19.69
N THR A 11 13.52 4.59 19.51
CA THR A 11 14.07 4.11 18.23
C THR A 11 12.99 3.89 17.16
N GLU A 12 11.80 3.44 17.55
CA GLU A 12 10.67 3.23 16.63
C GLU A 12 10.13 4.54 16.06
N GLY A 13 10.10 5.60 16.88
CA GLY A 13 9.68 6.92 16.42
C GLY A 13 10.66 7.55 15.45
N PHE A 14 11.95 7.46 15.75
CA PHE A 14 12.99 7.89 14.83
C PHE A 14 12.92 7.11 13.50
N ALA A 15 12.76 5.78 13.57
CA ALA A 15 12.56 4.95 12.38
C ALA A 15 11.32 5.37 11.56
N ALA A 16 10.21 5.72 12.22
CA ALA A 16 8.99 6.18 11.56
C ALA A 16 9.18 7.56 10.90
N GLN A 17 9.96 8.47 11.51
CA GLN A 17 10.33 9.76 10.91
C GLN A 17 11.13 9.58 9.63
N VAL A 18 12.17 8.75 9.67
CA VAL A 18 12.99 8.41 8.49
C VAL A 18 12.12 7.81 7.40
N ALA A 19 11.25 6.86 7.74
CA ALA A 19 10.33 6.26 6.78
C ALA A 19 9.38 7.26 6.14
N ALA A 20 8.87 8.20 6.92
CA ALA A 20 8.00 9.26 6.42
C ALA A 20 8.72 10.18 5.41
N GLN A 21 10.04 10.35 5.52
CA GLN A 21 10.83 11.14 4.56
C GLN A 21 11.19 10.35 3.30
N VAL A 22 11.39 9.04 3.42
CA VAL A 22 11.69 8.18 2.26
C VAL A 22 10.43 7.90 1.45
N TRP A 23 9.33 7.49 2.10
CA TRP A 23 8.12 7.04 1.40
C TRP A 23 6.87 7.88 1.68
N GLY A 24 6.76 8.53 2.83
CA GLY A 24 5.58 9.31 3.22
C GLY A 24 4.88 8.79 4.49
N HIS A 25 3.94 9.57 4.99
CA HIS A 25 3.26 9.32 6.27
C HIS A 25 1.92 8.58 6.07
N ARG A 26 1.73 7.31 6.43
CA ARG A 26 2.63 6.30 7.00
C ARG A 26 2.30 4.98 6.28
N PHE A 27 3.30 4.16 5.98
CA PHE A 27 3.08 2.76 5.58
C PHE A 27 3.29 1.84 6.78
N MET A 28 2.44 0.82 6.93
CA MET A 28 2.49 -0.13 8.05
C MET A 28 2.53 -1.57 7.53
N ASP A 29 3.35 -2.42 8.15
CA ASP A 29 3.52 -3.83 7.79
C ASP A 29 2.27 -4.71 8.06
N GLY A 30 1.35 -4.19 8.89
CA GLY A 30 0.04 -4.75 9.15
C GLY A 30 -1.00 -4.51 8.06
N GLN A 31 -0.80 -3.49 7.20
CA GLN A 31 -1.70 -3.12 6.11
C GLN A 31 -1.50 -4.07 4.91
N ARG A 32 -2.59 -4.57 4.36
CA ARG A 32 -2.66 -5.54 3.27
C ARG A 32 -3.17 -4.91 1.98
N GLY A 33 -2.91 -5.56 0.85
CA GLY A 33 -3.28 -5.08 -0.50
C GLY A 33 -4.73 -4.59 -0.61
N PRO A 34 -5.74 -5.40 -0.25
CA PRO A 34 -7.12 -4.96 -0.27
C PRO A 34 -7.41 -3.76 0.65
N GLU A 35 -6.71 -3.63 1.78
CA GLU A 35 -6.87 -2.52 2.71
C GLU A 35 -6.34 -1.20 2.12
N TYR A 36 -5.27 -1.21 1.30
CA TYR A 36 -4.82 -0.01 0.56
C TYR A 36 -5.90 0.50 -0.40
N VAL A 37 -6.51 -0.41 -1.17
CA VAL A 37 -7.55 -0.05 -2.13
C VAL A 37 -8.82 0.40 -1.41
N LEU A 38 -9.28 -0.34 -0.40
CA LEU A 38 -10.49 0.02 0.35
C LEU A 38 -10.33 1.35 1.09
N GLU A 39 -9.16 1.63 1.66
CA GLU A 39 -8.85 2.94 2.25
C GLU A 39 -8.89 4.04 1.18
N PHE A 40 -8.25 3.83 0.03
CA PHE A 40 -8.30 4.76 -1.10
C PHE A 40 -9.74 5.03 -1.57
N LEU A 41 -10.56 3.99 -1.75
CA LEU A 41 -11.96 4.15 -2.18
C LEU A 41 -12.79 4.89 -1.13
N ASN A 42 -12.59 4.61 0.16
CA ASN A 42 -13.23 5.35 1.23
C ASN A 42 -12.84 6.85 1.22
N VAL A 43 -11.56 7.17 0.99
CA VAL A 43 -11.09 8.55 0.87
C VAL A 43 -11.69 9.23 -0.35
N LEU A 44 -11.70 8.56 -1.51
CA LEU A 44 -12.27 9.07 -2.75
C LEU A 44 -13.76 9.38 -2.59
N VAL A 45 -14.55 8.45 -2.04
CA VAL A 45 -15.98 8.65 -1.77
C VAL A 45 -16.20 9.77 -0.76
N GLY A 46 -15.43 9.78 0.33
CA GLY A 46 -15.50 10.81 1.36
C GLY A 46 -15.13 12.22 0.87
N ALA A 47 -14.31 12.31 -0.18
CA ALA A 47 -13.95 13.54 -0.88
C ALA A 47 -14.94 13.89 -2.01
N ASP A 48 -16.10 13.23 -2.06
CA ASP A 48 -17.09 13.33 -3.13
C ASP A 48 -16.46 13.16 -4.53
N TYR A 49 -15.60 12.15 -4.63
CA TYR A 49 -14.84 11.78 -5.82
C TYR A 49 -13.92 12.88 -6.34
N GLN A 50 -13.79 14.02 -5.67
CA GLN A 50 -12.87 15.07 -6.08
C GLN A 50 -11.45 14.67 -5.69
N LEU A 51 -10.52 14.67 -6.64
CA LEU A 51 -9.11 14.37 -6.42
C LEU A 51 -8.33 15.57 -5.87
N ASN A 52 -8.92 16.77 -5.79
CA ASN A 52 -8.27 17.98 -5.27
C ASN A 52 -8.80 18.45 -3.92
N SER A 53 -9.59 17.63 -3.23
CA SER A 53 -10.21 17.99 -1.95
C SER A 53 -9.17 18.21 -0.84
N ASP A 54 -9.48 19.11 0.09
CA ASP A 54 -8.64 19.39 1.27
C ASP A 54 -8.95 18.45 2.45
N LYS A 55 -10.13 17.83 2.44
CA LYS A 55 -10.64 16.93 3.48
C LYS A 55 -11.60 15.90 2.89
N TYR A 56 -11.89 14.86 3.65
CA TYR A 56 -12.83 13.82 3.26
C TYR A 56 -13.66 13.37 4.46
N LYS A 57 -14.93 13.05 4.23
CA LYS A 57 -15.83 12.50 5.26
C LYS A 57 -15.49 11.03 5.50
N ARG A 58 -15.36 10.64 6.76
CA ARG A 58 -15.21 9.24 7.17
C ARG A 58 -16.56 8.67 7.57
N GLU A 59 -16.79 7.44 7.16
CA GLU A 59 -18.00 6.68 7.47
C GLU A 59 -17.70 5.62 8.54
N LYS A 60 -18.49 5.58 9.62
CA LYS A 60 -18.33 4.58 10.70
C LYS A 60 -19.14 3.32 10.43
N ALA A 61 -20.40 3.49 10.03
CA ALA A 61 -21.40 2.45 9.89
C ALA A 61 -21.40 1.43 11.05
N GLU A 62 -21.35 1.89 12.30
CA GLU A 62 -21.12 1.02 13.47
C GLU A 62 -22.26 0.02 13.70
N GLY A 63 -23.51 0.48 13.65
CA GLY A 63 -24.69 -0.35 13.75
C GLY A 63 -24.82 -1.31 12.58
N PHE A 64 -24.66 -0.81 11.36
CA PHE A 64 -24.68 -1.66 10.15
C PHE A 64 -23.63 -2.78 10.19
N ARG A 65 -22.39 -2.47 10.56
CA ARG A 65 -21.34 -3.50 10.62
C ARG A 65 -21.50 -4.43 11.84
N LYS A 66 -22.05 -3.96 12.97
CA LYS A 66 -22.45 -4.83 14.10
C LYS A 66 -23.47 -5.87 13.65
N PHE A 67 -24.43 -5.47 12.81
CA PHE A 67 -25.41 -6.39 12.24
C PHE A 67 -24.73 -7.48 11.39
N ILE A 68 -23.82 -7.11 10.49
CA ILE A 68 -23.15 -8.06 9.58
C ILE A 68 -22.31 -9.07 10.35
N PHE A 69 -21.49 -8.57 11.27
CA PHE A 69 -20.48 -9.38 11.97
C PHE A 69 -20.97 -9.90 13.33
N GLU A 70 -22.28 -9.92 13.58
CA GLU A 70 -22.84 -10.49 14.81
C GLU A 70 -22.32 -11.92 15.01
N GLY A 71 -21.79 -12.20 16.21
CA GLY A 71 -21.15 -13.49 16.51
C GLY A 71 -19.61 -13.48 16.37
N ASP A 72 -19.02 -12.46 15.77
CA ASP A 72 -17.57 -12.35 15.63
C ASP A 72 -16.88 -11.74 16.86
N LYS A 73 -15.56 -11.94 16.93
CA LYS A 73 -14.71 -11.51 18.04
C LYS A 73 -14.62 -9.98 18.19
N GLU A 74 -14.86 -9.50 19.40
CA GLU A 74 -14.65 -8.10 19.81
C GLU A 74 -13.28 -7.92 20.51
N GLY A 75 -12.34 -7.27 19.81
CA GLY A 75 -11.01 -6.95 20.33
C GLY A 75 -10.12 -8.18 20.60
N SER A 76 -9.27 -8.06 21.62
CA SER A 76 -8.34 -9.14 22.04
C SER A 76 -8.89 -10.05 23.13
N LYS A 77 -9.97 -9.63 23.81
CA LYS A 77 -10.66 -10.43 24.85
C LYS A 77 -11.67 -11.39 24.20
N ASN A 78 -12.16 -12.38 24.94
CA ASN A 78 -13.17 -13.35 24.47
C ASN A 78 -14.58 -12.74 24.31
N GLY A 79 -14.68 -11.45 23.96
CA GLY A 79 -15.94 -10.79 23.68
C GLY A 79 -16.45 -11.18 22.30
N ILE A 80 -17.77 -11.24 22.16
CA ILE A 80 -18.47 -11.46 20.89
C ILE A 80 -19.42 -10.30 20.68
N VAL A 81 -19.43 -9.74 19.47
CA VAL A 81 -20.34 -8.66 19.13
C VAL A 81 -21.77 -9.18 19.01
N LYS A 82 -22.71 -8.44 19.60
CA LYS A 82 -24.15 -8.70 19.55
C LYS A 82 -24.87 -7.42 19.21
N LEU A 83 -25.87 -7.52 18.35
CA LEU A 83 -26.77 -6.40 18.06
C LEU A 83 -27.86 -6.32 19.14
N GLU A 84 -28.23 -5.10 19.54
CA GLU A 84 -29.26 -4.88 20.54
C GLU A 84 -30.63 -5.40 20.06
N GLU A 85 -31.41 -6.03 20.95
CA GLU A 85 -32.65 -6.74 20.56
C GLU A 85 -33.71 -5.78 19.98
N ASN A 86 -33.84 -4.58 20.54
CA ASN A 86 -34.72 -3.53 20.02
C ASN A 86 -34.37 -3.10 18.59
N LYS A 87 -33.10 -3.17 18.20
CA LYS A 87 -32.68 -2.88 16.82
C LYS A 87 -33.02 -4.04 15.89
N LYS A 88 -32.95 -5.28 16.37
CA LYS A 88 -33.38 -6.47 15.59
C LYS A 88 -34.87 -6.43 15.31
N GLU A 89 -35.69 -6.10 16.31
CA GLU A 89 -37.14 -5.93 16.14
C GLU A 89 -37.47 -4.91 15.04
N LYS A 90 -36.84 -3.73 15.09
CA LYS A 90 -37.01 -2.70 14.04
C LYS A 90 -36.54 -3.14 12.65
N LEU A 91 -35.48 -3.95 12.57
CA LEU A 91 -35.07 -4.53 11.29
C LEU A 91 -36.15 -5.48 10.75
N TYR A 92 -36.79 -6.28 11.62
CA TYR A 92 -37.85 -7.20 11.19
C TYR A 92 -39.08 -6.46 10.65
N GLU A 93 -39.44 -5.32 11.24
CA GLU A 93 -40.55 -4.50 10.78
C GLU A 93 -40.33 -3.93 9.37
N ILE A 94 -39.10 -3.53 9.04
CA ILE A 94 -38.81 -2.76 7.81
C ILE A 94 -38.27 -3.63 6.68
N ILE A 95 -37.44 -4.63 6.98
CA ILE A 95 -36.79 -5.49 5.99
C ILE A 95 -37.67 -6.72 5.69
N GLY A 96 -38.40 -7.20 6.68
CA GLY A 96 -39.23 -8.39 6.64
C GLY A 96 -38.93 -9.32 7.80
N ASP A 97 -39.52 -10.51 7.81
CA ASP A 97 -39.36 -11.46 8.91
C ASP A 97 -37.91 -11.84 9.27
N LYS A 98 -37.79 -12.59 10.36
CA LYS A 98 -36.51 -13.05 10.89
C LYS A 98 -35.67 -13.81 9.87
N ASP A 99 -36.30 -14.59 9.01
CA ASP A 99 -35.62 -15.40 7.99
C ASP A 99 -35.05 -14.50 6.89
N ARG A 100 -35.83 -13.52 6.42
CA ARG A 100 -35.35 -12.55 5.42
C ARG A 100 -34.19 -11.72 5.95
N VAL A 101 -34.27 -11.25 7.20
CA VAL A 101 -33.16 -10.52 7.82
C VAL A 101 -31.91 -11.40 7.96
N ALA A 102 -32.06 -12.68 8.29
CA ALA A 102 -30.95 -13.62 8.35
C ALA A 102 -30.30 -13.82 6.96
N VAL A 103 -31.09 -13.95 5.89
CA VAL A 103 -30.59 -14.03 4.51
C VAL A 103 -29.83 -12.77 4.11
N VAL A 104 -30.36 -11.59 4.44
CA VAL A 104 -29.68 -10.31 4.17
C VAL A 104 -28.35 -10.21 4.93
N ARG A 105 -28.32 -10.64 6.20
CA ARG A 105 -27.07 -10.68 6.99
C ARG A 105 -26.04 -11.60 6.35
N GLU A 106 -26.47 -12.80 5.96
CA GLU A 106 -25.58 -13.80 5.35
C GLU A 106 -25.05 -13.32 3.99
N PHE A 107 -25.88 -12.66 3.19
CA PHE A 107 -25.44 -12.00 1.95
C PHE A 107 -24.29 -11.02 2.21
N PHE A 108 -24.46 -10.08 3.15
CA PHE A 108 -23.40 -9.11 3.45
C PHE A 108 -22.18 -9.75 4.11
N ARG A 109 -22.37 -10.80 4.91
CA ARG A 109 -21.25 -11.54 5.51
C ARG A 109 -20.41 -12.25 4.46
N ASN A 110 -21.03 -12.77 3.41
CA ASN A 110 -20.33 -13.34 2.24
C ASN A 110 -19.61 -12.30 1.39
N LEU A 111 -19.84 -11.00 1.63
CA LEU A 111 -19.04 -9.92 1.07
C LEU A 111 -17.83 -9.55 1.94
N GLU A 112 -17.55 -10.23 3.05
CA GLU A 112 -16.32 -9.99 3.81
C GLU A 112 -15.10 -10.20 2.90
N VAL A 113 -14.18 -9.23 2.88
CA VAL A 113 -12.91 -9.37 2.17
C VAL A 113 -11.96 -10.20 3.04
N PRO A 114 -11.60 -11.43 2.63
CA PRO A 114 -10.66 -12.22 3.39
C PRO A 114 -9.26 -11.62 3.30
N LEU A 115 -8.59 -11.51 4.44
CA LEU A 115 -7.24 -10.97 4.54
C LEU A 115 -6.30 -12.07 5.01
N TYR A 116 -5.09 -12.12 4.45
CA TYR A 116 -4.09 -13.13 4.79
C TYR A 116 -2.83 -12.49 5.38
N ASP A 117 -2.27 -13.13 6.40
CA ASP A 117 -1.05 -12.71 7.05
C ASP A 117 0.21 -13.06 6.23
N GLY A 118 1.38 -12.67 6.72
CA GLY A 118 2.71 -12.97 6.16
C GLY A 118 2.93 -14.43 5.74
N LYS A 119 2.25 -15.36 6.40
CA LYS A 119 2.43 -16.81 6.28
C LYS A 119 1.32 -17.48 5.46
N GLY A 120 0.32 -16.72 4.99
CA GLY A 120 -0.82 -17.23 4.24
C GLY A 120 -1.98 -17.71 5.13
N ASN A 121 -1.97 -17.43 6.44
CA ASN A 121 -3.11 -17.74 7.31
C ASN A 121 -4.12 -16.59 7.26
N LEU A 122 -5.40 -16.87 7.51
CA LEU A 122 -6.41 -15.83 7.69
C LEU A 122 -6.00 -14.87 8.80
N ALA A 123 -6.02 -13.58 8.49
CA ALA A 123 -5.65 -12.53 9.41
C ALA A 123 -6.67 -12.45 10.55
N ASN A 124 -6.17 -12.44 11.79
CA ASN A 124 -7.01 -12.31 12.97
C ASN A 124 -7.46 -10.85 13.15
N ARG A 125 -8.56 -10.47 12.47
CA ARG A 125 -9.17 -9.14 12.58
C ARG A 125 -10.38 -9.18 13.52
N SER A 126 -10.51 -8.16 14.37
CA SER A 126 -11.77 -7.92 15.08
C SER A 126 -12.81 -7.35 14.12
N TRP A 127 -14.10 -7.50 14.41
CA TRP A 127 -15.19 -6.95 13.58
C TRP A 127 -15.07 -5.43 13.31
N TYR A 128 -14.40 -4.67 14.20
CA TYR A 128 -14.09 -3.25 13.98
C TYR A 128 -13.10 -2.98 12.82
N ALA A 129 -12.36 -4.00 12.37
CA ALA A 129 -11.36 -3.93 11.31
C ALA A 129 -11.71 -4.77 10.08
N LYS A 130 -12.81 -5.54 10.12
CA LYS A 130 -13.32 -6.26 8.96
C LYS A 130 -13.92 -5.28 7.95
N SER A 131 -13.78 -5.59 6.67
CA SER A 131 -14.24 -4.77 5.54
C SER A 131 -15.00 -5.62 4.52
N LEU A 132 -15.78 -4.97 3.67
CA LEU A 132 -16.61 -5.63 2.65
C LEU A 132 -16.10 -5.36 1.24
N TYR A 133 -16.41 -6.26 0.31
CA TYR A 133 -16.21 -6.03 -1.12
C TYR A 133 -16.98 -4.78 -1.54
N PRO A 134 -16.37 -3.87 -2.34
CA PRO A 134 -16.93 -2.56 -2.61
C PRO A 134 -17.97 -2.62 -3.74
N LEU A 135 -18.98 -3.48 -3.62
CA LEU A 135 -20.04 -3.59 -4.64
C LEU A 135 -20.84 -2.29 -4.78
N HIS A 136 -20.87 -1.46 -3.74
CA HIS A 136 -21.46 -0.13 -3.78
C HIS A 136 -20.75 0.76 -2.74
N GLU A 137 -20.68 2.08 -2.97
CA GLU A 137 -20.05 3.04 -2.03
C GLU A 137 -20.63 2.97 -0.61
N SER A 138 -21.90 2.59 -0.46
CA SER A 138 -22.57 2.46 0.84
C SER A 138 -22.00 1.36 1.72
N LEU A 139 -21.25 0.41 1.15
CA LEU A 139 -20.57 -0.68 1.86
C LEU A 139 -19.17 -0.29 2.35
N LEU A 140 -18.70 0.91 2.00
CA LEU A 140 -17.42 1.43 2.46
C LEU A 140 -17.58 2.08 3.84
N PHE A 141 -16.69 1.73 4.75
CA PHE A 141 -16.56 2.33 6.07
C PHE A 141 -15.12 2.18 6.57
N PHE A 142 -14.72 3.05 7.49
CA PHE A 142 -13.38 3.04 8.11
C PHE A 142 -13.28 2.02 9.24
N GLU A 143 -12.06 1.58 9.54
CA GLU A 143 -11.82 0.83 10.76
C GLU A 143 -12.07 1.68 12.01
N LEU A 144 -12.50 1.01 13.07
CA LEU A 144 -12.84 1.63 14.34
C LEU A 144 -12.06 0.98 15.48
N ARG A 145 -12.11 1.65 16.64
CA ARG A 145 -11.68 1.07 17.90
C ARG A 145 -12.60 1.55 19.01
N LYS A 146 -12.87 0.62 19.92
CA LYS A 146 -13.52 0.92 21.20
C LYS A 146 -12.49 1.09 22.31
N LYS A 147 -12.60 2.19 23.05
CA LYS A 147 -11.84 2.46 24.27
C LYS A 147 -12.81 2.89 25.37
N GLY A 148 -13.12 1.97 26.28
CA GLY A 148 -14.24 2.14 27.21
C GLY A 148 -15.56 2.08 26.46
N GLU A 149 -16.40 3.11 26.61
CA GLU A 149 -17.66 3.26 25.87
C GLU A 149 -17.50 4.05 24.55
N ASN A 150 -16.38 4.74 24.37
CA ASN A 150 -16.15 5.57 23.19
C ASN A 150 -15.65 4.74 22.01
N VAL A 151 -16.34 4.86 20.88
CA VAL A 151 -15.93 4.33 19.57
C VAL A 151 -15.38 5.46 18.70
N SER A 152 -14.14 5.32 18.28
CA SER A 152 -13.44 6.28 17.41
C SER A 152 -12.86 5.60 16.19
N TYR A 153 -12.52 6.38 15.16
CA TYR A 153 -11.70 5.90 14.06
C TYR A 153 -10.34 5.39 14.58
N GLU A 154 -9.82 4.37 13.92
CA GLU A 154 -8.51 3.80 14.19
C GLU A 154 -7.65 3.84 12.91
N ARG A 155 -6.32 3.69 13.06
CA ARG A 155 -5.35 3.69 11.95
C ARG A 155 -4.36 2.52 12.08
N ASN A 156 -4.84 1.34 12.46
CA ASN A 156 -4.03 0.13 12.55
C ASN A 156 -3.83 -0.54 11.18
N PHE A 157 -4.87 -0.56 10.34
CA PHE A 157 -4.88 -1.23 9.03
C PHE A 157 -5.26 -0.28 7.89
N PHE A 158 -6.12 0.72 8.13
CA PHE A 158 -6.26 1.90 7.26
C PHE A 158 -5.24 2.93 7.75
N ALA A 159 -3.99 2.60 7.47
CA ALA A 159 -2.84 3.20 8.09
C ALA A 159 -2.26 4.38 7.31
N ARG A 160 -3.04 5.02 6.43
CA ARG A 160 -2.71 6.12 5.49
C ARG A 160 -2.20 5.67 4.13
N GLY A 161 -1.96 4.38 3.90
CA GLY A 161 -1.49 3.89 2.61
C GLY A 161 -2.41 4.26 1.44
N GLY A 162 -3.73 4.13 1.62
CA GLY A 162 -4.73 4.53 0.64
C GLY A 162 -4.90 6.06 0.53
N GLU A 163 -4.70 6.82 1.60
CA GLU A 163 -4.65 8.29 1.55
C GLU A 163 -3.44 8.78 0.76
N LEU A 164 -2.26 8.18 0.97
CA LEU A 164 -1.06 8.50 0.20
C LEU A 164 -1.27 8.18 -1.28
N TYR A 165 -1.87 7.03 -1.60
CA TYR A 165 -2.19 6.68 -2.98
C TYR A 165 -3.21 7.66 -3.61
N TYR A 166 -4.23 8.09 -2.86
CA TYR A 166 -5.12 9.18 -3.29
C TYR A 166 -4.33 10.45 -3.64
N LEU A 167 -3.36 10.85 -2.80
CA LEU A 167 -2.51 12.01 -3.07
C LEU A 167 -1.63 11.80 -4.32
N MET A 168 -1.09 10.59 -4.54
CA MET A 168 -0.32 10.29 -5.75
C MET A 168 -1.16 10.48 -7.02
N LEU A 169 -2.41 10.01 -7.03
CA LEU A 169 -3.34 10.25 -8.15
C LEU A 169 -3.75 11.72 -8.26
N SER A 170 -3.93 12.41 -7.13
CA SER A 170 -4.19 13.85 -7.08
C SER A 170 -3.09 14.62 -7.80
N TYR A 171 -1.85 14.49 -7.35
CA TYR A 171 -0.71 15.18 -7.96
C TYR A 171 -0.46 14.71 -9.40
N GLY A 172 -0.56 13.41 -9.68
CA GLY A 172 -0.38 12.85 -11.02
C GLY A 172 -1.37 13.37 -12.06
N THR A 173 -2.51 13.90 -11.63
CA THR A 173 -3.55 14.47 -12.51
C THR A 173 -3.63 15.99 -12.46
N GLU A 174 -2.73 16.67 -11.75
CA GLU A 174 -2.77 18.13 -11.56
C GLU A 174 -2.76 18.91 -12.88
N HIS A 175 -1.95 18.45 -13.83
CA HIS A 175 -1.82 19.07 -15.16
C HIS A 175 -2.66 18.36 -16.24
N ALA A 176 -3.39 17.29 -15.90
CA ALA A 176 -4.20 16.50 -16.84
C ALA A 176 -5.68 16.51 -16.42
N ARG A 177 -6.32 17.68 -16.55
CA ARG A 177 -7.70 17.92 -16.08
C ARG A 177 -8.72 16.97 -16.69
N ASP A 178 -8.55 16.59 -17.95
CA ASP A 178 -9.44 15.65 -18.63
C ASP A 178 -9.35 14.26 -18.00
N ILE A 179 -8.14 13.72 -17.85
CA ILE A 179 -7.88 12.44 -17.16
C ILE A 179 -8.42 12.49 -15.74
N ARG A 180 -8.21 13.60 -15.02
CA ARG A 180 -8.77 13.80 -13.67
C ARG A 180 -10.28 13.63 -13.70
N GLY A 181 -10.99 14.45 -14.48
CA GLY A 181 -12.45 14.43 -14.54
C GLY A 181 -13.01 13.07 -14.91
N GLU A 182 -12.37 12.39 -15.87
CA GLU A 182 -12.75 11.04 -16.29
C GLU A 182 -12.56 9.99 -15.19
N ILE A 183 -11.45 10.04 -14.43
CA ILE A 183 -11.27 9.17 -13.26
C ILE A 183 -12.38 9.39 -12.22
N GLN A 184 -12.65 10.64 -11.87
CA GLN A 184 -13.65 10.99 -10.85
C GLN A 184 -15.05 10.49 -11.25
N ASN A 185 -15.45 10.75 -12.50
CA ASN A 185 -16.75 10.33 -13.03
C ASN A 185 -16.85 8.81 -13.11
N ARG A 186 -15.82 8.14 -13.66
CA ARG A 186 -15.85 6.70 -13.87
C ARG A 186 -15.89 5.92 -12.57
N MET A 187 -15.12 6.35 -11.56
CA MET A 187 -15.16 5.73 -10.24
C MET A 187 -16.52 5.91 -9.56
N ARG A 188 -17.15 7.08 -9.72
CA ARG A 188 -18.51 7.33 -9.24
C ARG A 188 -19.50 6.37 -9.88
N GLU A 189 -19.47 6.22 -11.20
CA GLU A 189 -20.34 5.28 -11.91
C GLU A 189 -20.14 3.84 -11.43
N LEU A 190 -18.89 3.38 -11.34
CA LEU A 190 -18.55 2.03 -10.88
C LEU A 190 -19.12 1.72 -9.49
N LEU A 191 -18.92 2.63 -8.54
CA LEU A 191 -19.32 2.44 -7.15
C LEU A 191 -20.80 2.75 -6.88
N GLN A 192 -21.49 3.42 -7.79
CA GLN A 192 -22.92 3.76 -7.65
C GLN A 192 -23.86 2.92 -8.51
N LYS A 193 -23.33 2.03 -9.35
CA LYS A 193 -24.11 1.21 -10.29
C LYS A 193 -25.13 0.29 -9.60
N ASN A 194 -24.73 -0.34 -8.49
CA ASN A 194 -25.56 -1.34 -7.79
C ASN A 194 -26.62 -0.72 -6.86
N LYS A 195 -27.64 -0.07 -7.46
CA LYS A 195 -28.73 0.60 -6.72
C LYS A 195 -29.50 -0.29 -5.73
N PRO A 196 -29.78 -1.57 -6.00
CA PRO A 196 -30.48 -2.43 -5.02
C PRO A 196 -29.73 -2.55 -3.69
N ILE A 197 -28.40 -2.65 -3.73
CA ILE A 197 -27.55 -2.68 -2.52
C ILE A 197 -27.70 -1.36 -1.77
N SER A 198 -27.57 -0.23 -2.46
CA SER A 198 -27.72 1.10 -1.84
C SER A 198 -29.04 1.26 -1.10
N ASN A 199 -30.14 0.81 -1.68
CA ASN A 199 -31.47 0.97 -1.12
C ASN A 199 -31.63 0.17 0.19
N ILE A 200 -31.11 -1.05 0.24
CA ILE A 200 -31.16 -1.89 1.45
C ILE A 200 -30.24 -1.31 2.53
N VAL A 201 -28.99 -0.98 2.17
CA VAL A 201 -28.00 -0.47 3.12
C VAL A 201 -28.44 0.87 3.72
N LYS A 202 -29.03 1.77 2.92
CA LYS A 202 -29.53 3.06 3.41
C LYS A 202 -30.61 2.87 4.48
N LYS A 203 -31.63 2.05 4.21
CA LYS A 203 -32.70 1.72 5.18
C LYS A 203 -32.12 1.11 6.46
N MET A 204 -31.14 0.21 6.33
CA MET A 204 -30.49 -0.40 7.47
C MET A 204 -29.71 0.61 8.32
N LYS A 205 -28.93 1.50 7.70
CA LYS A 205 -28.18 2.54 8.42
C LYS A 205 -29.12 3.52 9.14
N GLU A 206 -30.23 3.92 8.50
CA GLU A 206 -31.25 4.77 9.13
C GLU A 206 -31.79 4.15 10.44
N ILE A 207 -31.96 2.82 10.48
CA ILE A 207 -32.43 2.09 11.68
C ILE A 207 -31.31 1.89 12.71
N LEU A 208 -30.13 1.48 12.25
CA LEU A 208 -29.08 0.92 13.10
C LEU A 208 -28.13 1.98 13.64
N ASP A 209 -27.85 2.99 12.83
CA ASP A 209 -26.95 4.10 13.13
C ASP A 209 -27.73 5.38 13.47
N GLY A 210 -28.91 5.57 12.87
CA GLY A 210 -29.75 6.75 13.08
C GLY A 210 -29.16 8.03 12.46
N ASP A 211 -29.84 9.16 12.69
CA ASP A 211 -29.31 10.47 12.32
C ASP A 211 -28.27 10.92 13.34
N VAL A 212 -27.00 10.58 13.09
CA VAL A 212 -25.88 11.08 13.87
C VAL A 212 -25.46 12.44 13.32
N GLU A 213 -25.51 13.47 14.17
CA GLU A 213 -24.99 14.79 13.83
C GLU A 213 -23.52 14.68 13.39
N THR A 214 -23.21 15.20 12.19
CA THR A 214 -21.86 15.11 11.63
C THR A 214 -20.93 16.03 12.40
N LYS A 215 -19.88 15.47 13.01
CA LYS A 215 -18.90 16.24 13.79
C LYS A 215 -17.70 16.59 12.92
N ASP A 216 -16.96 17.64 13.28
CA ASP A 216 -15.68 17.95 12.63
C ASP A 216 -14.70 16.77 12.70
N SER A 217 -14.74 16.00 13.79
CA SER A 217 -13.94 14.78 13.97
C SER A 217 -14.32 13.65 13.01
N ASP A 218 -15.43 13.71 12.28
CA ASP A 218 -15.76 12.77 11.21
C ASP A 218 -15.04 13.09 9.90
N TYR A 219 -14.39 14.24 9.78
CA TYR A 219 -13.56 14.58 8.64
C TYR A 219 -12.09 14.24 8.88
N GLY A 220 -11.47 13.54 7.91
CA GLY A 220 -10.03 13.43 7.78
C GLY A 220 -9.49 14.56 6.90
N LEU A 221 -8.29 15.06 7.22
CA LEU A 221 -7.62 16.08 6.42
C LEU A 221 -6.75 15.41 5.34
N LEU A 222 -6.71 16.01 4.16
CA LEU A 222 -5.80 15.63 3.05
C LEU A 222 -4.67 16.64 2.88
N LYS A 223 -4.85 17.85 3.41
CA LYS A 223 -3.85 18.92 3.42
C LYS A 223 -3.73 19.50 4.83
N LYS A 224 -2.63 20.23 5.05
CA LYS A 224 -2.41 20.99 6.28
C LYS A 224 -3.49 22.06 6.44
N ASP A 225 -4.18 22.06 7.57
CA ASP A 225 -5.08 23.13 7.97
C ASP A 225 -4.44 23.90 9.15
N PRO A 226 -4.09 25.19 8.98
CA PRO A 226 -3.43 25.98 10.02
C PRO A 226 -4.31 26.21 11.26
N ASN A 227 -5.63 26.01 11.16
CA ASN A 227 -6.58 26.25 12.24
C ASN A 227 -6.73 25.06 13.19
N THR A 228 -6.12 23.92 12.87
CA THR A 228 -6.25 22.69 13.66
C THR A 228 -4.90 21.99 13.82
N LYS A 229 -4.77 21.23 14.90
CA LYS A 229 -3.59 20.39 15.17
C LYS A 229 -3.79 18.93 14.72
N ARG A 230 -4.85 18.65 13.95
CA ARG A 230 -5.10 17.32 13.40
C ARG A 230 -4.02 16.93 12.40
N GLU A 231 -3.64 15.67 12.43
CA GLU A 231 -2.69 15.14 11.46
C GLU A 231 -3.32 14.96 10.08
N TYR A 232 -2.50 15.04 9.03
CA TYR A 232 -2.86 14.87 7.62
C TYR A 232 -1.80 13.97 6.93
N PRO A 233 -2.12 13.29 5.81
CA PRO A 233 -1.16 12.50 5.04
C PRO A 233 -0.16 13.42 4.33
N GLU A 234 1.10 12.99 4.25
CA GLU A 234 2.15 13.79 3.64
C GLU A 234 3.06 12.89 2.79
N LEU A 235 3.24 13.27 1.53
CA LEU A 235 4.22 12.69 0.64
C LEU A 235 5.50 13.53 0.70
N PRO A 236 6.70 12.92 0.64
CA PRO A 236 7.95 13.68 0.70
C PRO A 236 8.19 14.53 -0.56
N VAL A 237 7.53 14.16 -1.65
CA VAL A 237 7.61 14.78 -2.96
C VAL A 237 6.21 14.78 -3.56
N THR A 238 5.81 15.92 -4.11
CA THR A 238 4.49 16.11 -4.74
C THR A 238 4.58 16.05 -6.26
N ASP A 239 5.72 16.46 -6.84
CA ASP A 239 6.01 16.31 -8.26
C ASP A 239 6.94 15.11 -8.48
N HIS A 240 6.35 13.95 -8.76
CA HIS A 240 7.08 12.70 -9.00
C HIS A 240 6.73 12.15 -10.39
N PRO A 241 7.71 11.75 -11.22
CA PRO A 241 7.47 11.32 -12.60
C PRO A 241 6.54 10.10 -12.72
N LEU A 242 6.55 9.22 -11.71
CA LEU A 242 5.63 8.09 -11.63
C LEU A 242 4.16 8.48 -11.41
N PHE A 243 3.83 9.64 -10.83
CA PHE A 243 2.44 9.97 -10.49
C PHE A 243 1.55 10.15 -11.73
N PRO A 244 1.97 10.87 -12.79
CA PRO A 244 1.23 10.88 -14.05
C PRO A 244 1.10 9.51 -14.71
N GLU A 245 2.13 8.66 -14.61
CA GLU A 245 2.04 7.28 -15.11
C GLU A 245 1.01 6.47 -14.33
N PHE A 246 0.97 6.62 -13.00
CA PHE A 246 0.00 5.94 -12.16
C PHE A 246 -1.42 6.34 -12.53
N ALA A 247 -1.64 7.62 -12.78
CA ALA A 247 -2.93 8.14 -13.23
C ALA A 247 -3.34 7.57 -14.58
N LYS A 248 -2.42 7.45 -15.55
CA LYS A 248 -2.70 6.86 -16.87
C LYS A 248 -3.05 5.37 -16.77
N GLU A 249 -2.26 4.60 -16.03
CA GLU A 249 -2.50 3.16 -15.83
C GLU A 249 -3.83 2.92 -15.09
N PHE A 250 -4.10 3.72 -14.04
CA PHE A 250 -5.36 3.66 -13.30
C PHE A 250 -6.55 4.02 -14.19
N HIS A 251 -6.43 5.10 -14.95
CA HIS A 251 -7.43 5.56 -15.91
C HIS A 251 -7.75 4.48 -16.94
N GLN A 252 -6.75 3.90 -17.61
CA GLN A 252 -6.96 2.86 -18.61
C GLN A 252 -7.71 1.66 -18.00
N LEU A 253 -7.29 1.20 -16.83
CA LEU A 253 -7.89 0.04 -16.16
C LEU A 253 -9.36 0.28 -15.82
N ILE A 254 -9.71 1.41 -15.20
CA ILE A 254 -11.09 1.66 -14.76
C ILE A 254 -12.07 1.90 -15.92
N HIS A 255 -11.56 2.25 -17.11
CA HIS A 255 -12.37 2.47 -18.31
C HIS A 255 -12.65 1.19 -19.10
N LEU A 256 -12.10 0.05 -18.69
CA LEU A 256 -12.52 -1.24 -19.20
C LEU A 256 -13.97 -1.53 -18.81
N LYS A 257 -14.69 -2.21 -19.72
CA LYS A 257 -16.06 -2.68 -19.53
C LYS A 257 -16.10 -3.89 -18.58
N LEU A 258 -15.77 -3.60 -17.32
CA LEU A 258 -15.68 -4.54 -16.21
C LEU A 258 -16.64 -4.13 -15.10
N GLU A 259 -17.17 -5.14 -14.41
CA GLU A 259 -17.94 -4.94 -13.18
C GLU A 259 -17.00 -4.72 -11.99
N ILE A 260 -17.49 -4.05 -10.95
CA ILE A 260 -16.68 -3.63 -9.80
C ILE A 260 -16.06 -4.82 -9.02
N ASN A 261 -16.68 -5.99 -9.05
CA ASN A 261 -16.16 -7.21 -8.41
C ASN A 261 -14.84 -7.66 -9.05
N GLU A 262 -14.75 -7.69 -10.38
CA GLU A 262 -13.52 -8.04 -11.10
C GLU A 262 -12.50 -6.90 -11.04
N MET A 263 -12.99 -5.66 -11.22
CA MET A 263 -12.19 -4.44 -11.14
C MET A 263 -11.46 -4.33 -9.80
N PHE A 264 -12.11 -4.67 -8.68
CA PHE A 264 -11.51 -4.56 -7.36
C PHE A 264 -10.22 -5.37 -7.24
N HIS A 265 -10.19 -6.60 -7.75
CA HIS A 265 -8.98 -7.43 -7.71
C HIS A 265 -7.87 -6.88 -8.60
N LEU A 266 -8.21 -6.35 -9.77
CA LEU A 266 -7.25 -5.70 -10.66
C LEU A 266 -6.69 -4.41 -10.03
N LEU A 267 -7.53 -3.64 -9.33
CA LEU A 267 -7.12 -2.48 -8.55
C LEU A 267 -6.17 -2.87 -7.41
N VAL A 268 -6.41 -3.99 -6.71
CA VAL A 268 -5.45 -4.47 -5.69
C VAL A 268 -4.08 -4.72 -6.31
N SER A 269 -4.02 -5.44 -7.44
CA SER A 269 -2.77 -5.68 -8.15
C SER A 269 -2.12 -4.37 -8.62
N LEU A 270 -2.88 -3.45 -9.22
CA LEU A 270 -2.36 -2.19 -9.74
C LEU A 270 -1.85 -1.27 -8.65
N VAL A 271 -2.66 -0.99 -7.62
CA VAL A 271 -2.29 -0.09 -6.53
C VAL A 271 -1.07 -0.62 -5.81
N CYS A 272 -1.03 -1.91 -5.50
CA CYS A 272 0.16 -2.50 -4.87
C CYS A 272 1.39 -2.40 -5.78
N PHE A 273 1.24 -2.68 -7.08
CA PHE A 273 2.35 -2.57 -8.02
C PHE A 273 2.91 -1.16 -8.11
N GLN A 274 2.03 -0.16 -8.22
CA GLN A 274 2.42 1.25 -8.27
C GLN A 274 3.07 1.70 -6.97
N LEU A 275 2.53 1.31 -5.82
CA LEU A 275 3.18 1.57 -4.53
C LEU A 275 4.56 0.92 -4.44
N ALA A 276 4.74 -0.32 -4.92
CA ALA A 276 6.05 -0.97 -4.97
C ALA A 276 7.04 -0.23 -5.89
N ARG A 277 6.58 0.22 -7.08
CA ARG A 277 7.39 1.02 -8.01
C ARG A 277 7.85 2.31 -7.35
N TYR A 278 6.93 3.05 -6.71
CA TYR A 278 7.27 4.27 -5.97
C TYR A 278 8.24 3.99 -4.82
N MET A 279 8.00 2.94 -4.03
CA MET A 279 8.89 2.58 -2.92
C MET A 279 10.30 2.26 -3.39
N TYR A 280 10.45 1.53 -4.51
CA TYR A 280 11.76 1.25 -5.08
C TYR A 280 12.42 2.48 -5.70
N ASP A 281 11.68 3.30 -6.44
CA ASP A 281 12.21 4.50 -7.07
C ASP A 281 12.78 5.49 -6.04
N ARG A 282 12.08 5.65 -4.91
CA ARG A 282 12.53 6.45 -3.75
C ARG A 282 13.77 5.90 -3.03
N THR A 283 14.24 4.72 -3.39
CA THR A 283 15.44 4.09 -2.80
C THR A 283 16.65 4.05 -3.72
N LYS A 284 16.50 4.56 -4.95
CA LYS A 284 17.62 4.79 -5.87
C LYS A 284 18.63 5.77 -5.26
N GLN A 285 19.92 5.50 -5.45
CA GLN A 285 21.01 6.36 -4.98
C GLN A 285 21.34 7.42 -6.04
N CYS A 286 21.25 7.04 -7.31
CA CYS A 286 21.49 7.89 -8.48
C CYS A 286 20.24 7.90 -9.38
N ILE A 287 20.07 8.98 -10.14
CA ILE A 287 18.93 9.09 -11.08
C ILE A 287 18.94 8.00 -12.16
N ASP A 288 20.13 7.54 -12.53
CA ASP A 288 20.36 6.49 -13.53
C ASP A 288 20.25 5.07 -12.96
N ASP A 289 20.09 4.91 -11.63
CA ASP A 289 19.91 3.60 -11.03
C ASP A 289 18.63 2.97 -11.57
N ARG A 290 18.74 1.74 -12.05
CA ARG A 290 17.60 0.96 -12.55
C ARG A 290 17.26 -0.16 -11.59
N VAL A 291 15.99 -0.20 -11.20
CA VAL A 291 15.43 -1.29 -10.40
C VAL A 291 15.17 -2.46 -11.34
N LEU A 292 16.01 -3.50 -11.26
CA LEU A 292 15.85 -4.70 -12.08
C LEU A 292 15.18 -5.81 -11.27
N MET A 293 14.21 -6.47 -11.90
CA MET A 293 13.42 -7.53 -11.28
C MET A 293 13.45 -8.76 -12.20
N PHE A 294 14.31 -9.72 -11.88
CA PHE A 294 14.34 -11.00 -12.59
C PHE A 294 13.18 -11.87 -12.13
N VAL A 295 12.26 -12.19 -13.04
CA VAL A 295 11.00 -12.85 -12.71
C VAL A 295 11.10 -14.35 -13.01
N ASP A 296 10.82 -15.17 -11.99
CA ASP A 296 10.65 -16.62 -12.14
C ASP A 296 9.26 -16.92 -12.73
N CYS A 297 9.22 -17.15 -14.04
CA CYS A 297 8.00 -17.52 -14.77
C CYS A 297 7.73 -19.03 -14.75
N MET A 298 8.66 -19.84 -14.23
CA MET A 298 8.55 -21.30 -14.11
C MET A 298 8.04 -21.75 -12.74
N ASP A 299 7.48 -20.83 -11.95
CA ASP A 299 6.82 -21.09 -10.67
C ASP A 299 7.66 -21.94 -9.68
N GLY A 300 8.98 -21.72 -9.71
CA GLY A 300 9.96 -22.35 -8.84
C GLY A 300 10.38 -23.77 -9.22
N GLN A 301 9.96 -24.26 -10.39
CA GLN A 301 10.29 -25.62 -10.85
C GLN A 301 11.76 -25.79 -11.26
N VAL A 302 12.45 -24.69 -11.58
CA VAL A 302 13.86 -24.70 -12.00
C VAL A 302 14.73 -23.95 -10.99
N SER A 303 15.62 -24.67 -10.32
CA SER A 303 16.39 -24.15 -9.19
C SER A 303 17.27 -22.94 -9.53
N GLN A 304 17.84 -22.90 -10.73
CA GLN A 304 18.71 -21.82 -11.22
C GLN A 304 17.92 -20.51 -11.37
N ILE A 305 16.72 -20.60 -11.94
CA ILE A 305 15.83 -19.47 -12.18
C ILE A 305 15.22 -18.97 -10.87
N LEU A 306 14.81 -19.90 -10.00
CA LEU A 306 14.37 -19.56 -8.64
C LEU A 306 15.46 -18.81 -7.86
N LYS A 307 16.71 -19.31 -7.90
CA LYS A 307 17.85 -18.67 -7.22
C LYS A 307 18.15 -17.29 -7.79
N LEU A 308 18.16 -17.14 -9.12
CA LEU A 308 18.42 -15.86 -9.78
C LEU A 308 17.34 -14.82 -9.43
N SER A 309 16.06 -15.23 -9.41
CA SER A 309 14.97 -14.34 -9.03
C SER A 309 15.04 -13.95 -7.55
N ALA A 310 15.38 -14.89 -6.67
CA ALA A 310 15.58 -14.60 -5.25
C ALA A 310 16.77 -13.65 -5.02
N GLN A 311 17.85 -13.79 -5.78
CA GLN A 311 19.00 -12.88 -5.72
C GLN A 311 18.63 -11.47 -6.18
N SER A 312 17.91 -11.33 -7.30
CA SER A 312 17.41 -10.03 -7.78
C SER A 312 16.49 -9.37 -6.74
N PHE A 313 15.62 -10.14 -6.09
CA PHE A 313 14.78 -9.62 -5.00
C PHE A 313 15.63 -9.12 -3.82
N GLN A 314 16.61 -9.92 -3.39
CA GLN A 314 17.51 -9.56 -2.31
C GLN A 314 18.33 -8.30 -2.62
N GLN A 315 18.77 -8.11 -3.87
CA GLN A 315 19.47 -6.90 -4.31
C GLN A 315 18.59 -5.64 -4.10
N ASN A 316 17.32 -5.69 -4.50
CA ASN A 316 16.40 -4.58 -4.30
C ASN A 316 16.11 -4.33 -2.80
N GLU A 317 16.11 -5.37 -1.96
CA GLU A 317 16.05 -5.19 -0.50
C GLU A 317 17.30 -4.52 0.09
N ILE A 318 18.48 -4.83 -0.47
CA ILE A 318 19.73 -4.18 -0.06
C ILE A 318 19.69 -2.70 -0.41
N MET A 319 19.16 -2.31 -1.58
CA MET A 319 18.97 -0.90 -1.96
C MET A 319 18.09 -0.15 -0.96
N ILE A 320 16.96 -0.74 -0.56
CA ILE A 320 16.09 -0.19 0.49
C ILE A 320 16.90 0.01 1.78
N GLN A 321 17.60 -1.03 2.25
CA GLN A 321 18.38 -0.93 3.48
C GLN A 321 19.46 0.16 3.42
N GLN A 322 20.16 0.29 2.30
CA GLN A 322 21.19 1.31 2.09
C GLN A 322 20.59 2.73 2.14
N MET A 323 19.48 2.98 1.45
CA MET A 323 18.78 4.27 1.50
C MET A 323 18.36 4.62 2.93
N PHE A 324 17.72 3.69 3.64
CA PHE A 324 17.28 3.94 5.00
C PHE A 324 18.45 4.19 5.96
N ASN A 325 19.55 3.44 5.84
CA ASN A 325 20.75 3.66 6.65
C ASN A 325 21.34 5.05 6.41
N ARG A 326 21.44 5.47 5.15
CA ARG A 326 21.88 6.82 4.78
C ARG A 326 20.96 7.89 5.40
N MET A 327 19.66 7.75 5.26
CA MET A 327 18.68 8.70 5.80
C MET A 327 18.69 8.74 7.34
N ILE A 328 18.96 7.63 8.02
CA ILE A 328 19.17 7.64 9.48
C ILE A 328 20.35 8.55 9.83
N LYS A 329 21.47 8.40 9.13
CA LYS A 329 22.68 9.21 9.37
C LYS A 329 22.40 10.68 9.10
N GLU A 330 21.80 11.02 7.95
CA GLU A 330 21.44 12.40 7.59
C GLU A 330 20.48 13.02 8.62
N GLN A 331 19.43 12.30 9.03
CA GLN A 331 18.50 12.78 10.06
C GLN A 331 19.15 12.96 11.42
N PHE A 332 20.05 12.06 11.81
CA PHE A 332 20.77 12.18 13.07
C PHE A 332 21.68 13.40 13.07
N ILE A 333 22.42 13.64 11.98
CA ILE A 333 23.28 14.83 11.81
C ILE A 333 22.45 16.12 11.93
N MET A 334 21.34 16.21 11.19
CA MET A 334 20.46 17.40 11.24
C MET A 334 19.93 17.64 12.65
N LYS A 335 19.50 16.57 13.32
CA LYS A 335 18.99 16.65 14.69
C LYS A 335 20.06 17.09 15.68
N ILE A 336 21.31 16.63 15.54
CA ILE A 336 22.40 17.08 16.42
C ILE A 336 22.68 18.56 16.24
N LYS A 337 22.64 19.10 15.01
CA LYS A 337 22.79 20.53 14.76
C LYS A 337 21.70 21.35 15.48
N GLU A 338 20.43 20.92 15.38
CA GLU A 338 19.33 21.57 16.10
C GLU A 338 19.53 21.52 17.63
N ILE A 339 20.05 20.39 18.15
CA ILE A 339 20.33 20.22 19.58
C ILE A 339 21.48 21.12 20.03
N GLU A 340 22.52 21.26 19.21
CA GLU A 340 23.66 22.14 19.48
C GLU A 340 23.21 23.60 19.64
N GLU A 341 22.32 24.06 18.75
CA GLU A 341 21.73 25.40 18.83
C GLU A 341 20.86 25.61 20.08
N GLN A 342 20.19 24.56 20.57
CA GLN A 342 19.23 24.65 21.68
C GLN A 342 19.85 24.47 23.07
N ILE A 343 20.78 23.53 23.25
CA ILE A 343 21.33 23.15 24.56
C ILE A 343 22.86 23.24 24.63
N GLY A 344 23.51 23.83 23.64
CA GLY A 344 24.97 23.96 23.56
C GLY A 344 25.65 22.72 22.99
N GLY A 345 26.98 22.67 23.02
CA GLY A 345 27.77 21.60 22.43
C GLY A 345 28.14 20.46 23.38
N LEU A 346 29.23 19.77 23.06
CA LEU A 346 29.69 18.58 23.80
C LEU A 346 29.84 18.77 25.31
N GLU A 347 30.34 19.93 25.77
CA GLU A 347 30.55 20.16 27.20
C GLU A 347 29.23 20.15 27.98
N GLN A 348 28.21 20.81 27.44
CA GLN A 348 26.87 20.84 28.02
C GLN A 348 26.24 19.45 27.98
N TRP A 349 26.41 18.71 26.89
CA TRP A 349 25.90 17.34 26.76
C TRP A 349 26.56 16.38 27.76
N ARG A 350 27.85 16.55 28.04
CA ARG A 350 28.56 15.77 29.08
C ARG A 350 28.08 16.09 30.49
N GLN A 351 27.80 17.36 30.78
CA GLN A 351 27.30 17.78 32.09
C GLN A 351 25.88 17.26 32.36
N ASN A 352 25.03 17.18 31.33
CA ASN A 352 23.68 16.65 31.44
C ASN A 352 23.31 15.66 30.32
N PRO A 353 23.85 14.43 30.33
CA PRO A 353 23.59 13.44 29.29
C PRO A 353 22.12 13.04 29.20
N LYS A 354 21.41 13.07 30.33
CA LYS A 354 19.97 12.76 30.38
C LYS A 354 19.17 13.74 29.52
N GLN A 355 19.45 15.04 29.65
CA GLN A 355 18.82 16.07 28.83
C GLN A 355 19.15 15.87 27.35
N PHE A 356 20.41 15.61 27.00
CA PHE A 356 20.80 15.28 25.63
C PHE A 356 19.98 14.11 25.06
N PHE A 357 19.85 12.99 25.78
CA PHE A 357 19.05 11.85 25.32
C PHE A 357 17.56 12.15 25.18
N GLU A 358 17.01 13.05 26.00
CA GLU A 358 15.63 13.52 25.85
C GLU A 358 15.44 14.28 24.54
N TYR A 359 16.35 15.22 24.22
CA TYR A 359 16.33 15.98 22.96
C TYR A 359 16.57 15.10 21.72
N VAL A 360 17.54 14.18 21.77
CA VAL A 360 17.75 13.20 20.68
C VAL A 360 16.54 12.27 20.51
N GLY A 361 15.69 12.15 21.53
CA GLY A 361 14.50 11.28 21.52
C GLY A 361 14.80 9.83 21.91
N PHE A 362 15.98 9.56 22.47
CA PHE A 362 16.39 8.24 23.00
C PHE A 362 16.30 8.14 24.53
N GLY A 363 15.66 9.10 25.20
CA GLY A 363 15.51 9.14 26.65
C GLY A 363 14.96 7.85 27.28
N LYS A 364 14.14 7.07 26.57
CA LYS A 364 13.58 5.80 27.05
C LYS A 364 14.29 4.54 26.51
N THR A 365 15.19 4.67 25.54
CA THR A 365 15.91 3.55 24.93
C THR A 365 16.97 3.03 25.91
N LYS A 366 17.12 1.70 26.07
CA LYS A 366 18.20 1.11 26.88
C LYS A 366 19.43 0.74 26.04
N ASN A 367 19.19 0.27 24.81
CA ASN A 367 20.25 -0.19 23.92
C ASN A 367 21.08 0.99 23.39
N GLY A 368 22.40 0.83 23.38
CA GLY A 368 23.35 1.77 22.79
C GLY A 368 23.61 3.06 23.58
N LYS A 369 22.83 3.36 24.62
CA LYS A 369 23.06 4.54 25.49
C LYS A 369 24.47 4.59 26.07
N GLN A 370 24.93 3.47 26.64
CA GLN A 370 26.28 3.38 27.21
C GLN A 370 27.37 3.64 26.16
N ARG A 371 27.18 3.20 24.91
CA ARG A 371 28.11 3.47 23.81
C ARG A 371 28.11 4.96 23.45
N ILE A 372 26.94 5.58 23.35
CA ILE A 372 26.81 7.01 23.06
C ILE A 372 27.37 7.87 24.21
N GLU A 373 27.11 7.52 25.48
CA GLU A 373 27.69 8.20 26.65
C GLU A 373 29.22 8.08 26.68
N LYS A 374 29.77 6.91 26.32
CA LYS A 374 31.21 6.74 26.18
C LYS A 374 31.76 7.66 25.09
N LEU A 375 31.08 7.77 23.95
CA LEU A 375 31.47 8.68 22.87
C LEU A 375 31.41 10.15 23.31
N LEU A 376 30.37 10.58 24.02
CA LEU A 376 30.28 11.94 24.56
C LEU A 376 31.52 12.31 25.39
N ASN A 377 32.03 11.38 26.20
CA ASN A 377 33.19 11.61 27.06
C ASN A 377 34.54 11.55 26.33
N MET A 378 34.64 10.81 25.23
CA MET A 378 35.91 10.59 24.50
C MET A 378 36.13 11.58 23.34
N CYS A 379 35.06 11.98 22.64
CA CYS A 379 35.16 12.79 21.42
C CYS A 379 35.56 14.22 21.77
N LYS A 380 36.40 14.84 20.94
CA LYS A 380 36.96 16.18 21.23
C LYS A 380 36.17 17.32 20.59
N SER A 381 35.42 17.04 19.53
CA SER A 381 34.57 18.01 18.81
C SER A 381 33.21 17.40 18.51
N VAL A 382 32.21 18.27 18.28
CA VAL A 382 30.86 17.83 17.92
C VAL A 382 30.88 17.01 16.64
N ASP A 383 31.68 17.40 15.63
CA ASP A 383 31.82 16.66 14.38
C ASP A 383 32.32 15.22 14.60
N ASP A 384 33.38 15.05 15.40
CA ASP A 384 33.93 13.72 15.74
C ASP A 384 32.90 12.86 16.48
N PHE A 385 32.14 13.47 17.39
CA PHE A 385 31.04 12.79 18.06
C PHE A 385 29.94 12.38 17.10
N VAL A 386 29.52 13.27 16.20
CA VAL A 386 28.45 13.02 15.23
C VAL A 386 28.80 11.85 14.32
N ASP A 387 30.02 11.83 13.79
CA ASP A 387 30.47 10.76 12.89
C ASP A 387 30.45 9.39 13.58
N GLN A 388 31.01 9.29 14.79
CA GLN A 388 31.05 8.02 15.53
C GLN A 388 29.67 7.61 16.09
N ALA A 389 28.89 8.57 16.56
CA ALA A 389 27.56 8.29 17.13
C ALA A 389 26.54 7.92 16.06
N ALA A 390 26.67 8.45 14.83
CA ALA A 390 25.81 8.10 13.71
C ALA A 390 25.82 6.59 13.43
N ASP A 391 26.99 5.96 13.45
CA ASP A 391 27.12 4.51 13.22
C ASP A 391 26.43 3.69 14.33
N VAL A 392 26.55 4.16 15.59
CA VAL A 392 25.87 3.53 16.73
C VAL A 392 24.35 3.67 16.60
N VAL A 393 23.86 4.87 16.23
CA VAL A 393 22.43 5.12 16.02
C VAL A 393 21.89 4.30 14.86
N GLN A 394 22.63 4.23 13.75
CA GLN A 394 22.30 3.38 12.63
C GLN A 394 22.15 1.93 13.07
N GLU A 395 23.13 1.36 13.78
CA GLU A 395 23.06 -0.03 14.27
C GLU A 395 21.79 -0.31 15.10
N ILE A 396 21.44 0.60 16.01
CA ILE A 396 20.27 0.45 16.89
C ILE A 396 18.96 0.55 16.08
N VAL A 397 18.84 1.54 15.19
CA VAL A 397 17.61 1.86 14.46
C VAL A 397 17.40 0.91 13.28
N SER A 398 18.46 0.51 12.57
CA SER A 398 18.38 -0.36 11.40
C SER A 398 17.78 -1.73 11.72
N SER A 399 17.95 -2.24 12.95
CA SER A 399 17.31 -3.49 13.39
C SER A 399 15.78 -3.44 13.32
N GLN A 400 15.18 -2.29 13.67
CA GLN A 400 13.74 -2.06 13.61
C GLN A 400 13.27 -1.82 12.18
N LEU A 401 14.02 -1.03 11.40
CA LEU A 401 13.69 -0.73 10.01
C LEU A 401 13.72 -1.97 9.12
N LYS A 402 14.72 -2.84 9.28
CA LYS A 402 14.80 -4.12 8.55
C LYS A 402 13.56 -4.97 8.75
N LYS A 403 12.99 -4.97 9.95
CA LYS A 403 11.79 -5.76 10.25
C LYS A 403 10.55 -5.15 9.61
N HIS A 404 10.32 -3.86 9.79
CA HIS A 404 9.06 -3.23 9.39
C HIS A 404 9.04 -2.81 7.91
N GLN A 405 10.09 -2.17 7.39
CA GLN A 405 10.07 -1.61 6.04
C GLN A 405 10.18 -2.67 4.96
N LEU A 406 11.00 -3.69 5.17
CA LEU A 406 11.01 -4.84 4.28
C LEU A 406 9.68 -5.59 4.35
N ALA A 407 9.04 -5.68 5.52
CA ALA A 407 7.73 -6.30 5.64
C ALA A 407 6.63 -5.52 4.91
N VAL A 408 6.67 -4.18 4.91
CA VAL A 408 5.79 -3.33 4.08
C VAL A 408 5.96 -3.66 2.60
N VAL A 409 7.20 -3.56 2.08
CA VAL A 409 7.47 -3.79 0.65
C VAL A 409 7.12 -5.22 0.25
N ARG A 410 7.53 -6.22 1.04
CA ARG A 410 7.16 -7.63 0.83
C ARG A 410 5.66 -7.85 0.84
N GLY A 411 4.93 -7.17 1.73
CA GLY A 411 3.48 -7.24 1.84
C GLY A 411 2.81 -6.70 0.58
N VAL A 412 3.21 -5.51 0.14
CA VAL A 412 2.73 -4.87 -1.09
C VAL A 412 3.01 -5.73 -2.33
N ILE A 413 4.25 -6.21 -2.49
CA ILE A 413 4.65 -7.08 -3.62
C ILE A 413 3.82 -8.36 -3.66
N ARG A 414 3.65 -8.99 -2.50
CA ARG A 414 2.91 -10.25 -2.40
C ARG A 414 1.44 -10.06 -2.67
N ASP A 415 0.82 -9.09 -2.01
CA ASP A 415 -0.62 -8.85 -2.14
C ASP A 415 -0.96 -8.28 -3.53
N GLY A 416 -0.01 -7.62 -4.19
CA GLY A 416 -0.13 -7.20 -5.59
C GLY A 416 0.05 -8.33 -6.61
N GLY A 417 0.66 -9.46 -6.21
CA GLY A 417 0.87 -10.64 -7.06
C GLY A 417 2.16 -10.62 -7.90
N MET A 418 3.10 -9.72 -7.60
CA MET A 418 4.38 -9.58 -8.31
C MET A 418 5.56 -10.32 -7.64
N GLY A 419 5.31 -11.05 -6.56
CA GLY A 419 6.34 -11.84 -5.88
C GLY A 419 5.89 -12.43 -4.57
N GLY A 420 6.82 -13.04 -3.84
CA GLY A 420 6.54 -13.74 -2.60
C GLY A 420 7.50 -14.91 -2.36
N PHE A 421 7.13 -15.79 -1.43
CA PHE A 421 7.92 -16.97 -1.09
C PHE A 421 7.00 -18.18 -0.90
N ARG A 422 7.58 -19.39 -0.97
CA ARG A 422 6.96 -20.62 -0.47
C ARG A 422 7.69 -21.05 0.79
N VAL A 423 7.05 -21.84 1.65
CA VAL A 423 7.69 -22.35 2.87
C VAL A 423 8.99 -23.06 2.49
N GLY A 424 10.10 -22.65 3.11
CA GLY A 424 11.44 -23.18 2.82
C GLY A 424 12.19 -22.49 1.68
N THR A 425 11.63 -21.47 1.02
CA THR A 425 12.34 -20.69 -0.02
C THR A 425 12.47 -19.22 0.37
N ASN A 426 13.43 -18.53 -0.26
CA ASN A 426 13.56 -17.08 -0.15
C ASN A 426 12.44 -16.36 -0.92
N TYR A 427 12.20 -15.09 -0.57
CA TYR A 427 11.40 -14.18 -1.38
C TYR A 427 12.02 -14.04 -2.77
N ARG A 428 11.16 -13.97 -3.80
CA ARG A 428 11.55 -13.84 -5.20
C ARG A 428 10.42 -13.17 -5.99
N TYR A 429 10.72 -12.69 -7.19
CA TYR A 429 9.73 -12.17 -8.12
C TYR A 429 9.11 -13.30 -8.94
N PHE A 430 7.79 -13.32 -9.02
CA PHE A 430 7.00 -14.16 -9.90
C PHE A 430 5.67 -13.46 -10.15
N MET A 431 4.96 -13.83 -11.20
CA MET A 431 3.68 -13.19 -11.52
C MET A 431 2.53 -14.17 -11.30
N THR A 432 1.55 -13.75 -10.48
CA THR A 432 0.25 -14.42 -10.42
C THR A 432 -0.56 -14.12 -11.69
N ASP A 433 -1.55 -14.96 -12.00
CA ASP A 433 -2.38 -14.75 -13.19
C ASP A 433 -3.06 -13.38 -13.18
N LYS A 434 -3.57 -12.96 -12.02
CA LYS A 434 -4.20 -11.64 -11.86
C LYS A 434 -3.22 -10.49 -12.05
N PHE A 435 -1.95 -10.65 -11.65
CA PHE A 435 -0.93 -9.65 -11.90
C PHE A 435 -0.57 -9.58 -13.40
N VAL A 436 -0.43 -10.73 -14.07
CA VAL A 436 -0.19 -10.79 -15.53
C VAL A 436 -1.33 -10.10 -16.29
N GLU A 437 -2.57 -10.41 -15.92
CA GLU A 437 -3.78 -9.77 -16.47
C GLU A 437 -3.73 -8.25 -16.27
N MET A 438 -3.56 -7.78 -15.04
CA MET A 438 -3.42 -6.34 -14.75
C MET A 438 -2.31 -5.68 -15.58
N LEU A 439 -1.16 -6.35 -15.73
CA LEU A 439 -0.02 -5.83 -16.49
C LEU A 439 -0.35 -5.68 -17.99
N VAL A 440 -1.05 -6.66 -18.57
CA VAL A 440 -1.53 -6.55 -19.96
C VAL A 440 -2.55 -5.43 -20.09
N LEU A 441 -3.56 -5.40 -19.22
CA LEU A 441 -4.69 -4.46 -19.30
C LEU A 441 -4.30 -2.99 -19.12
N THR A 442 -3.19 -2.72 -18.46
CA THR A 442 -2.66 -1.35 -18.22
C THR A 442 -1.60 -0.91 -19.23
N ASN A 443 -1.17 -1.80 -20.13
CA ASN A 443 -0.13 -1.51 -21.13
C ASN A 443 -0.57 -1.80 -22.57
N VAL A 444 -1.68 -2.52 -22.76
CA VAL A 444 -2.28 -2.78 -24.06
C VAL A 444 -3.67 -2.17 -24.08
N GLU A 445 -3.90 -1.24 -25.01
CA GLU A 445 -5.18 -0.56 -25.16
C GLU A 445 -6.34 -1.56 -25.42
N PRO A 446 -7.58 -1.24 -25.02
CA PRO A 446 -8.74 -2.11 -25.21
C PRO A 446 -8.91 -2.55 -26.67
N GLN A 447 -9.20 -3.83 -26.90
CA GLN A 447 -9.28 -4.45 -28.25
C GLN A 447 -8.02 -4.37 -29.12
N CYS A 448 -6.91 -3.83 -28.63
CA CYS A 448 -5.65 -3.82 -29.34
C CYS A 448 -4.80 -5.06 -28.99
N SER A 449 -3.78 -5.28 -29.81
CA SER A 449 -2.76 -6.31 -29.59
C SER A 449 -1.37 -5.79 -29.89
N VAL A 450 -0.38 -6.33 -29.21
CA VAL A 450 1.05 -6.05 -29.41
C VAL A 450 1.81 -7.36 -29.55
N GLU A 451 2.96 -7.34 -30.23
CA GLU A 451 3.78 -8.54 -30.33
C GLU A 451 4.31 -8.93 -28.94
N PHE A 452 4.47 -10.23 -28.69
CA PHE A 452 4.96 -10.72 -27.41
C PHE A 452 6.36 -10.18 -27.08
N SER A 453 7.26 -10.10 -28.06
CA SER A 453 8.60 -9.51 -27.95
C SER A 453 8.56 -8.01 -27.61
N GLU A 454 7.69 -7.25 -28.28
CA GLU A 454 7.46 -5.83 -28.02
C GLU A 454 6.95 -5.61 -26.59
N PHE A 455 6.03 -6.46 -26.13
CA PHE A 455 5.53 -6.39 -24.76
C PHE A 455 6.63 -6.67 -23.73
N LEU A 456 7.50 -7.67 -23.95
CA LEU A 456 8.65 -7.92 -23.07
C LEU A 456 9.59 -6.71 -23.02
N SER A 457 9.85 -6.09 -24.17
CA SER A 457 10.66 -4.87 -24.28
C SER A 457 10.03 -3.68 -23.56
N LEU A 458 8.70 -3.53 -23.67
CA LEU A 458 7.93 -2.50 -22.98
C LEU A 458 8.02 -2.66 -21.46
N ILE A 459 7.70 -3.84 -20.94
CA ILE A 459 7.70 -4.06 -19.48
C ILE A 459 9.11 -4.07 -18.88
N TYR A 460 10.12 -4.43 -19.67
CA TYR A 460 11.51 -4.22 -19.29
C TYR A 460 11.83 -2.73 -19.19
N THR A 461 11.58 -1.96 -20.25
CA THR A 461 11.91 -0.53 -20.32
C THR A 461 11.19 0.26 -19.24
N LYS A 462 9.88 0.04 -19.10
CA LYS A 462 9.02 0.79 -18.18
C LYS A 462 9.14 0.36 -16.72
N TYR A 463 9.36 -0.92 -16.46
CA TYR A 463 9.30 -1.48 -15.09
C TYR A 463 10.57 -2.17 -14.61
N GLY A 464 11.51 -2.47 -15.51
CA GLY A 464 12.73 -3.21 -15.18
C GLY A 464 12.53 -4.73 -15.05
N PHE A 465 11.44 -5.28 -15.57
CA PHE A 465 11.24 -6.73 -15.56
C PHE A 465 12.18 -7.44 -16.54
N VAL A 466 12.99 -8.37 -16.02
CA VAL A 466 13.87 -9.23 -16.81
C VAL A 466 13.23 -10.62 -16.87
N ILE A 467 12.81 -11.02 -18.07
CA ILE A 467 12.11 -12.29 -18.30
C ILE A 467 12.97 -13.24 -19.14
N GLY A 468 13.28 -12.83 -20.37
CA GLY A 468 13.88 -13.66 -21.40
C GLY A 468 15.33 -13.33 -21.68
N GLU A 469 15.83 -13.90 -22.77
CA GLU A 469 17.22 -13.80 -23.20
C GLU A 469 17.64 -12.34 -23.47
N GLU A 470 16.82 -11.61 -24.22
CA GLU A 470 17.14 -10.26 -24.66
C GLU A 470 17.28 -9.29 -23.48
N GLN A 471 16.30 -9.27 -22.58
CA GLN A 471 16.35 -8.43 -21.39
C GLN A 471 17.52 -8.80 -20.46
N ALA A 472 17.85 -10.10 -20.37
CA ALA A 472 18.98 -10.57 -19.56
C ALA A 472 20.33 -10.12 -20.11
N LYS A 473 20.50 -10.07 -21.44
CA LYS A 473 21.69 -9.53 -22.11
C LYS A 473 21.80 -8.02 -21.91
N ILE A 474 20.73 -7.27 -22.19
CA ILE A 474 20.74 -5.79 -22.10
C ILE A 474 21.01 -5.33 -20.66
N SER A 475 20.49 -6.06 -19.66
CA SER A 475 20.74 -5.75 -18.25
C SER A 475 22.13 -6.17 -17.74
N GLY A 476 22.91 -6.94 -18.51
CA GLY A 476 24.16 -7.56 -18.06
C GLY A 476 23.96 -8.74 -17.10
N LEU A 477 22.71 -9.14 -16.83
CA LEU A 477 22.38 -10.24 -15.92
C LEU A 477 22.82 -11.59 -16.50
N TYR A 478 22.78 -11.73 -17.83
CA TYR A 478 23.25 -12.94 -18.52
C TYR A 478 24.71 -13.24 -18.16
N GLU A 479 25.60 -12.28 -18.34
CA GLU A 479 27.03 -12.39 -18.06
C GLU A 479 27.31 -12.59 -16.56
N GLN A 480 26.60 -11.85 -15.70
CA GLN A 480 26.75 -11.93 -14.24
C GLN A 480 26.31 -13.30 -13.68
N SER A 481 25.22 -13.85 -14.22
CA SER A 481 24.64 -15.10 -13.73
C SER A 481 25.42 -16.35 -14.15
N ARG A 482 26.19 -16.26 -15.26
CA ARG A 482 26.89 -17.40 -15.89
C ARG A 482 25.97 -18.59 -16.21
N LEU A 483 24.67 -18.36 -16.34
CA LEU A 483 23.71 -19.40 -16.71
C LEU A 483 23.71 -19.63 -18.22
N ASN A 484 23.40 -20.87 -18.63
CA ASN A 484 23.18 -21.17 -20.03
C ASN A 484 21.96 -20.40 -20.55
N ILE A 485 22.04 -19.90 -21.79
CA ILE A 485 21.01 -19.09 -22.43
C ILE A 485 19.63 -19.79 -22.50
N SER A 486 19.63 -21.12 -22.60
CA SER A 486 18.42 -21.94 -22.61
C SER A 486 17.55 -21.78 -21.35
N TYR A 487 18.11 -21.40 -20.20
CA TYR A 487 17.33 -21.12 -18.99
C TYR A 487 16.43 -19.88 -19.18
N PHE A 488 16.95 -18.85 -19.83
CA PHE A 488 16.21 -17.62 -20.11
C PHE A 488 15.13 -17.85 -21.17
N GLN A 489 15.45 -18.60 -22.23
CA GLN A 489 14.49 -18.98 -23.28
C GLN A 489 13.34 -19.83 -22.70
N ARG A 490 13.64 -20.78 -21.80
CA ARG A 490 12.61 -21.57 -21.10
C ARG A 490 11.75 -20.72 -20.17
N ASN A 491 12.35 -19.73 -19.49
CA ASN A 491 11.62 -18.81 -18.62
C ASN A 491 10.64 -17.94 -19.43
N GLU A 492 11.09 -17.43 -20.57
CA GLU A 492 10.27 -16.68 -21.53
C GLU A 492 9.09 -17.52 -22.04
N ASN A 493 9.36 -18.75 -22.48
CA ASN A 493 8.32 -19.67 -22.94
C ASN A 493 7.28 -19.98 -21.83
N ALA A 494 7.71 -20.06 -20.57
CA ALA A 494 6.79 -20.27 -19.46
C ALA A 494 5.83 -19.08 -19.26
N LEU A 495 6.28 -17.84 -19.46
CA LEU A 495 5.39 -16.68 -19.46
C LEU A 495 4.43 -16.70 -20.65
N ARG A 496 4.92 -17.06 -21.84
CA ARG A 496 4.09 -17.20 -23.05
C ARG A 496 2.94 -18.19 -22.83
N GLU A 497 3.24 -19.37 -22.29
CA GLU A 497 2.23 -20.38 -21.95
C GLU A 497 1.23 -19.89 -20.89
N LYS A 498 1.70 -19.14 -19.88
CA LYS A 498 0.81 -18.55 -18.85
C LYS A 498 -0.16 -17.54 -19.47
N LEU A 499 0.33 -16.64 -20.32
CA LEU A 499 -0.51 -15.66 -21.02
C LEU A 499 -1.55 -16.33 -21.94
N LYS A 500 -1.15 -17.40 -22.65
CA LYS A 500 -2.05 -18.20 -23.50
C LYS A 500 -3.17 -18.86 -22.69
N LYS A 501 -2.83 -19.49 -21.55
CA LYS A 501 -3.82 -20.10 -20.64
C LYS A 501 -4.80 -19.11 -20.04
N ASN A 502 -4.36 -17.87 -19.81
CA ASN A 502 -5.21 -16.79 -19.31
C ASN A 502 -6.03 -16.10 -20.42
N GLY A 503 -5.94 -16.57 -21.68
CA GLY A 503 -6.68 -15.98 -22.81
C GLY A 503 -6.17 -14.61 -23.26
N LEU A 504 -4.98 -14.21 -22.82
CA LEU A 504 -4.37 -12.91 -23.10
C LEU A 504 -3.38 -12.95 -24.27
N LEU A 505 -3.11 -14.15 -24.81
CA LEU A 505 -2.19 -14.35 -25.93
C LEU A 505 -2.83 -15.26 -26.99
N ILE A 506 -2.70 -14.84 -28.24
CA ILE A 506 -3.14 -15.58 -29.43
C ILE A 506 -1.90 -15.92 -30.26
N GLU A 507 -1.78 -17.19 -30.63
CA GLU A 507 -0.75 -17.66 -31.56
C GLU A 507 -1.31 -17.74 -32.97
N TYR A 508 -0.65 -17.06 -33.90
CA TYR A 508 -0.98 -17.12 -35.32
C TYR A 508 -0.04 -18.09 -36.07
N SER A 509 1.18 -18.31 -35.54
CA SER A 509 2.16 -19.28 -36.05
C SER A 509 3.22 -19.57 -34.97
N ASP A 510 4.14 -20.51 -35.23
CA ASP A 510 5.28 -20.84 -34.35
C ASP A 510 6.18 -19.62 -34.03
N ALA A 511 6.18 -18.60 -34.90
CA ALA A 511 7.01 -17.40 -34.78
C ALA A 511 6.24 -16.14 -34.35
N THR A 512 4.90 -16.15 -34.36
CA THR A 512 4.08 -14.95 -34.14
C THR A 512 3.07 -15.18 -33.03
N ALA A 513 3.37 -14.60 -31.86
CA ALA A 513 2.51 -14.59 -30.69
C ALA A 513 2.12 -13.15 -30.36
N MET A 514 0.82 -12.88 -30.29
CA MET A 514 0.26 -11.55 -30.02
C MET A 514 -0.39 -11.53 -28.64
N ILE A 515 0.00 -10.58 -27.80
CA ILE A 515 -0.71 -10.29 -26.56
C ILE A 515 -1.88 -9.37 -26.89
N LYS A 516 -3.08 -9.72 -26.43
CA LYS A 516 -4.33 -8.99 -26.70
C LYS A 516 -4.99 -8.56 -25.41
N ASN A 517 -5.49 -7.32 -25.38
CA ASN A 517 -6.47 -6.91 -24.39
C ASN A 517 -7.88 -7.30 -24.89
N PRO A 518 -8.57 -8.27 -24.26
CA PRO A 518 -9.84 -8.78 -24.76
C PRO A 518 -11.03 -7.88 -24.41
N TYR A 519 -10.86 -6.88 -23.55
CA TYR A 519 -11.97 -6.07 -23.03
C TYR A 519 -12.29 -4.88 -23.94
N GLN A 520 -13.54 -4.45 -23.91
CA GLN A 520 -14.00 -3.22 -24.57
C GLN A 520 -13.75 -2.01 -23.66
N SER A 521 -13.58 -0.84 -24.28
CA SER A 521 -13.59 0.43 -23.55
C SER A 521 -15.02 0.92 -23.39
N ILE A 522 -15.32 1.56 -22.26
CA ILE A 522 -16.62 2.22 -22.05
C ILE A 522 -16.74 3.52 -22.87
N LYS A 523 -15.61 4.05 -23.34
CA LYS A 523 -15.57 5.25 -24.19
C LYS A 523 -15.93 4.99 -25.65
N GLU A 524 -16.04 3.74 -26.09
CA GLU A 524 -16.56 3.41 -27.41
C GLU A 524 -18.05 3.74 -27.43
N LYS A 525 -18.37 5.01 -27.78
CA LYS A 525 -19.68 5.33 -28.33
C LYS A 525 -19.90 4.41 -29.51
N VAL A 526 -21.01 3.68 -29.46
CA VAL A 526 -21.60 3.05 -30.63
C VAL A 526 -21.73 4.15 -31.68
N ILE A 527 -20.87 4.11 -32.69
CA ILE A 527 -21.16 4.78 -33.96
C ILE A 527 -22.24 3.90 -34.57
N LEU A 528 -23.49 4.23 -34.28
CA LEU A 528 -24.66 3.68 -34.97
C LEU A 528 -24.69 4.19 -36.41
#